data_AF-A0A7H1AJS5-F1
#
_entry.id   AF-A0A7H1AJS5-F1
#
_cell.length_a   1.000
_cell.length_b   1.000
_cell.length_c   1.000
_cell.angle_alpha   90.00
_cell.angle_beta   90.00
_cell.angle_gamma   90.00
#
_symmetry.space_group_name_H-M   'P 1'
#
loop_
_entity.id
_entity.type
_entity.pdbx_description
1 polymer ?
#
loop_
_entity_poly.entity_id
_entity_poly.type
_entity_poly.pdbx_seq_one_letter_code
_entity_poly.pdbx_strand_id
1 'polypeptide(L)' 'MSVSVHRDFPHLKVCEGSPELGTTPYIAFEEYLTIPGLEDADIRLEFANNPSLDEVEDLTRRLKKAGLVFVIQRGRSHI' A
#
# COMPACT_ATOMS: atom_id res chain seq x y z
N MET A 1 4.52 -29.40 -1.99
CA MET A 1 4.41 -28.26 -2.94
C MET A 1 4.25 -26.99 -2.11
N SER A 2 5.12 -25.99 -2.26
CA SER A 2 5.16 -24.85 -1.32
C SER A 2 4.62 -23.59 -1.97
N VAL A 3 3.58 -23.01 -1.36
CA VAL A 3 3.13 -21.64 -1.64
C VAL A 3 4.09 -20.71 -0.92
N SER A 4 4.78 -19.83 -1.65
CA SER A 4 5.64 -18.83 -1.02
C SER A 4 4.81 -17.61 -0.63
N VAL A 5 4.40 -17.57 0.64
CA VAL A 5 3.71 -16.41 1.23
C VAL A 5 4.77 -15.47 1.81
N HIS A 6 4.80 -14.23 1.33
CA HIS A 6 5.61 -13.17 1.91
C HIS A 6 4.73 -12.20 2.68
N ARG A 7 5.18 -11.81 3.87
CA ARG A 7 4.49 -10.90 4.78
C ARG A 7 5.46 -9.81 5.20
N ASP A 8 4.98 -8.58 5.17
CA ASP A 8 5.73 -7.43 5.64
C ASP A 8 4.81 -6.47 6.40
N PHE A 9 5.39 -5.69 7.31
CA PHE A 9 4.71 -4.71 8.14
C PHE A 9 5.17 -3.30 7.74
N PRO A 10 4.75 -2.80 6.58
CA PRO A 10 5.24 -1.52 6.08
C PRO A 10 4.78 -0.37 6.97
N HIS A 11 5.69 0.58 7.16
CA HIS A 11 5.34 1.89 7.69
C HIS A 11 4.48 2.63 6.65
N LEU A 12 3.25 2.99 7.04
CA LEU A 12 2.32 3.72 6.18
C LEU A 12 2.54 5.23 6.31
N LYS A 13 2.60 5.93 5.18
CA LYS A 13 2.55 7.40 5.10
C LYS A 13 1.35 7.86 4.28
N VAL A 14 0.81 9.01 4.63
CA VAL A 14 -0.23 9.68 3.84
C VAL A 14 0.43 10.70 2.94
N CYS A 15 -0.01 10.76 1.69
CA CYS A 15 0.42 11.75 0.72
C CYS A 15 -0.80 12.55 0.29
N GLU A 16 -0.68 13.88 0.24
CA GLU A 16 -1.78 14.78 -0.18
C GLU A 16 -2.24 14.55 -1.62
N GLY A 17 -1.39 13.98 -2.46
CA GLY A 17 -1.60 14.01 -3.90
C GLY A 17 -1.41 15.42 -4.47
N SER A 18 -1.48 15.51 -5.78
CA SER A 18 -1.41 16.75 -6.54
C SER A 18 -2.69 16.86 -7.39
N PRO A 19 -3.61 17.79 -7.04
CA PRO A 19 -4.82 18.03 -7.83
C PRO A 19 -4.50 18.40 -9.28
N GLU A 20 -3.37 19.07 -9.50
CA GLU A 20 -2.84 19.49 -10.79
C GLU A 20 -2.49 18.30 -11.70
N LEU A 21 -2.16 17.16 -11.08
CA LEU A 21 -1.87 15.89 -11.75
C LEU A 21 -3.07 14.93 -11.70
N GLY A 22 -4.24 15.41 -11.27
CA GLY A 22 -5.45 14.60 -11.12
C GLY A 22 -5.36 13.54 -10.03
N THR A 23 -4.45 13.72 -9.06
CA THR A 23 -4.24 12.75 -7.97
C THR A 23 -4.88 13.25 -6.69
N THR A 24 -5.67 12.38 -6.06
CA THR A 24 -6.29 12.59 -4.74
C THR A 24 -5.32 12.14 -3.64
N PRO A 25 -5.60 12.47 -2.36
CA PRO A 25 -4.79 11.95 -1.26
C PRO A 25 -4.73 10.41 -1.28
N TYR A 26 -3.56 9.83 -1.01
CA TYR A 26 -3.32 8.38 -1.08
C TYR A 26 -2.45 7.90 0.08
N ILE A 27 -2.45 6.58 0.33
CA ILE A 27 -1.58 5.95 1.32
C ILE A 27 -0.45 5.25 0.59
N ALA A 28 0.80 5.50 0.97
CA ALA A 28 1.97 4.83 0.43
C ALA A 28 2.78 4.16 1.54
N PHE A 29 3.70 3.30 1.14
CA PHE A 29 4.71 2.77 2.03
C PHE A 29 5.86 3.79 2.18
N GLU A 30 6.30 4.01 3.41
CA GLU A 30 7.40 4.92 3.74
C GLU A 30 8.75 4.29 3.36
N GLU A 31 8.83 2.96 3.42
CA GLU A 31 10.02 2.18 3.10
C GLU A 31 9.71 1.18 1.98
N TYR A 32 10.74 0.87 1.19
CA TYR A 32 10.65 -0.18 0.17
C TYR A 32 10.38 -1.52 0.83
N LEU A 33 9.32 -2.19 0.36
CA LEU A 33 8.98 -3.53 0.81
C LEU A 33 10.02 -4.52 0.32
N THR A 34 10.55 -5.36 1.22
CA THR A 34 11.53 -6.39 0.84
C THR A 34 10.81 -7.64 0.33
N ILE A 35 10.03 -7.49 -0.73
CA ILE A 35 9.26 -8.58 -1.33
C ILE A 35 9.97 -9.04 -2.61
N PRO A 36 10.48 -10.29 -2.68
CA PRO A 36 11.21 -10.79 -3.83
C PRO A 36 10.42 -10.64 -5.14
N GLY A 37 10.99 -9.95 -6.13
CA GLY A 37 10.40 -9.64 -7.43
C GLY A 37 9.36 -8.51 -7.41
N LEU A 38 9.37 -7.65 -6.39
CA LEU A 38 8.79 -6.30 -6.39
C LEU A 38 9.82 -5.24 -5.97
N GLU A 39 11.10 -5.55 -6.18
CA GLU A 39 12.23 -4.72 -5.74
C GLU A 39 12.17 -3.28 -6.27
N ASP A 40 11.55 -3.06 -7.44
CA ASP A 40 11.39 -1.75 -8.09
C ASP A 40 9.92 -1.31 -8.22
N ALA A 41 9.00 -1.89 -7.44
CA ALA A 41 7.58 -1.56 -7.52
C ALA A 41 7.18 -0.50 -6.47
N ASP A 42 6.61 0.61 -6.94
CA ASP A 42 5.92 1.56 -6.07
C ASP A 42 4.50 1.04 -5.79
N ILE A 43 4.17 0.83 -4.52
CA ILE A 43 2.86 0.33 -4.10
C ILE A 43 2.19 1.41 -3.26
N ARG A 44 0.99 1.78 -3.70
CA ARG A 44 0.12 2.76 -3.04
C ARG A 44 -1.32 2.26 -3.01
N LEU A 45 -2.06 2.68 -1.99
CA LEU A 45 -3.51 2.54 -1.92
C LEU A 45 -4.12 3.86 -2.41
N GLU A 46 -4.73 3.79 -3.58
CA GLU A 46 -5.48 4.89 -4.17
C GLU A 46 -6.98 4.73 -3.89
N PHE A 47 -7.69 5.85 -3.84
CA PHE A 47 -9.12 5.87 -3.57
C PHE A 47 -9.87 6.24 -4.85
N ALA A 48 -10.87 5.43 -5.19
CA ALA A 48 -11.70 5.66 -6.38
C ALA A 48 -12.64 6.88 -6.22
N ASN A 49 -12.91 7.27 -4.97
CA ASN A 49 -13.60 8.52 -4.64
C ASN A 49 -12.55 9.63 -4.44
N ASN A 50 -12.98 10.88 -4.29
CA ASN A 50 -12.12 12.00 -3.92
C ASN A 50 -12.22 12.29 -2.41
N PRO A 51 -11.65 11.44 -1.53
CA PRO A 51 -11.66 11.72 -0.10
C PRO A 51 -10.81 12.96 0.21
N SER A 52 -11.13 13.63 1.31
CA SER A 52 -10.26 14.66 1.86
C SER A 52 -9.00 14.06 2.49
N LEU A 53 -7.99 14.91 2.73
CA LEU A 53 -6.78 14.51 3.42
C LEU A 53 -7.08 13.95 4.82
N ASP A 54 -7.93 14.63 5.60
CA ASP A 54 -8.34 14.21 6.95
C ASP A 54 -8.99 12.81 6.96
N GLU A 55 -9.80 12.49 5.95
CA GLU A 55 -10.41 11.16 5.81
C GLU A 55 -9.34 10.07 5.59
N VAL A 56 -8.35 10.35 4.75
CA VAL A 56 -7.25 9.41 4.47
C VAL A 56 -6.33 9.27 5.69
N GLU A 57 -6.08 10.35 6.43
CA GLU A 57 -5.32 10.31 7.68
C GLU A 57 -6.03 9.50 8.77
N ASP A 58 -7.33 9.69 8.97
CA ASP A 58 -8.11 8.92 9.92
C ASP A 58 -8.08 7.42 9.58
N LEU A 59 -8.28 7.09 8.31
CA LEU A 59 -8.19 5.72 7.83
C LEU A 59 -6.80 5.13 8.09
N THR A 60 -5.73 5.88 7.80
CA THR A 60 -4.36 5.43 8.04
C THR A 60 -4.10 5.14 9.51
N ARG A 61 -4.57 6.01 10.43
CA ARG A 61 -4.48 5.78 11.87
C ARG A 61 -5.21 4.50 12.30
N ARG A 62 -6.41 4.26 11.74
CA ARG A 62 -7.20 3.05 12.00
C ARG A 62 -6.50 1.78 11.50
N LEU A 63 -5.90 1.83 10.30
CA LEU A 63 -5.14 0.72 9.73
C LEU A 63 -3.89 0.39 10.57
N LYS A 64 -3.14 1.41 11.00
CA LYS A 64 -1.99 1.24 11.92
C LYS A 64 -2.43 0.60 13.23
N LYS A 65 -3.50 1.10 13.85
CA LYS A 65 -4.04 0.56 15.11
C LYS A 65 -4.53 -0.89 14.97
N ALA A 66 -5.07 -1.24 13.80
CA ALA A 66 -5.51 -2.61 13.50
C ALA A 66 -4.35 -3.58 13.21
N GLY A 67 -3.12 -3.08 13.06
CA GLY A 67 -1.96 -3.91 12.71
C GLY A 67 -2.02 -4.42 11.27
N LEU A 68 -2.35 -3.54 10.31
CA LEU A 68 -2.37 -3.89 8.88
C LEU A 68 -1.06 -4.60 8.47
N VAL A 69 -1.20 -5.70 7.74
CA VAL A 69 -0.09 -6.47 7.19
C VAL A 69 -0.25 -6.53 5.68
N PHE A 70 0.82 -6.30 4.94
CA PHE A 70 0.82 -6.50 3.51
C PHE A 70 1.25 -7.95 3.21
N VAL A 71 0.41 -8.68 2.47
CA VAL A 71 0.61 -10.10 2.19
C VAL A 71 0.61 -10.33 0.69
N ILE A 72 1.70 -10.89 0.18
CA ILE A 72 1.80 -11.31 -1.21
C ILE A 72 1.85 -12.83 -1.28
N GLN A 73 0.94 -13.39 -2.06
CA GLN A 73 0.87 -14.80 -2.36
C GLN A 73 1.04 -15.00 -3.87
N ARG A 74 2.16 -15.60 -4.26
CA ARG A 74 2.39 -15.95 -5.67
C ARG A 74 1.78 -17.32 -5.99
N GLY A 75 0.82 -17.34 -6.90
CA GLY A 75 0.44 -18.57 -7.62
C GLY A 75 1.45 -18.87 -8.72
N ARG A 76 1.62 -20.13 -9.12
CA ARG A 76 2.36 -20.43 -10.36
C ARG A 76 1.54 -19.89 -11.55
N SER A 77 2.04 -18.87 -12.23
CA SER A 77 1.63 -18.58 -13.62
C SER A 77 2.06 -19.76 -14.47
N HIS A 78 1.10 -20.48 -15.05
CA HIS A 78 1.37 -21.41 -16.13
C HIS A 78 1.70 -20.58 -17.37
N ILE A 79 2.97 -20.52 -17.72
CA ILE A 79 3.44 -20.14 -19.06
C ILE A 79 4.26 -21.32 -19.56
#